data_AF-A0A2A2JEQ1-F1
#
_entry.id   AF-A0A2A2JEQ1-F1
#
_cell.length_a   1.000
_cell.length_b   1.000
_cell.length_c   1.000
_cell.angle_alpha   90.00
_cell.angle_beta   90.00
_cell.angle_gamma   90.00
#
_symmetry.space_group_name_H-M   'P 1'
#
loop_
_entity.id
_entity.type
_entity.pdbx_description
1 polymer ?
#
loop_
_entity_poly.entity_id
_entity_poly.type
_entity_poly.pdbx_seq_one_letter_code
_entity_poly.pdbx_strand_id
1 'polypeptide(L)'
;MKDGAAECIDGINSFICNCSDQWVGEHCEMNKIIEQVLLNIFGEVRLDMVPLLEELLKNPTLIKDMVSFIIGLRGYFDRLPFSWNYDDMFDLVAYEDKEIIKEEYTSMWNDVVLGNCFTLNHLFFVPNKTFDYRDIGRNQGLRAKLRISYEEYMPWTDTAGISVYVHNK
;
A
#
# COMPACT_ATOMS: atom_id res chain seq x y z
N MET A 1 22.33 -12.29 -11.00
CA MET A 1 21.67 -13.15 -12.03
C MET A 1 22.24 -12.74 -13.40
N LYS A 2 21.97 -13.37 -14.56
CA LYS A 2 22.51 -12.85 -15.87
C LYS A 2 21.48 -12.99 -16.98
N ASP A 3 21.55 -12.08 -17.96
CA ASP A 3 20.71 -12.13 -19.15
C ASP A 3 21.05 -13.34 -20.04
N GLY A 4 20.10 -14.25 -20.19
CA GLY A 4 20.25 -15.42 -21.06
C GLY A 4 20.01 -15.12 -22.54
N ALA A 5 19.44 -13.96 -22.87
CA ALA A 5 19.14 -13.53 -24.24
C ALA A 5 20.09 -12.43 -24.75
N ALA A 6 21.15 -12.10 -23.99
CA ALA A 6 22.12 -11.09 -24.39
C ALA A 6 22.93 -11.54 -25.61
N GLU A 7 23.16 -10.61 -26.54
CA GLU A 7 24.03 -10.81 -27.70
C GLU A 7 25.37 -10.12 -27.44
N CYS A 8 26.43 -10.90 -27.22
CA CYS A 8 27.78 -10.38 -27.00
C CYS A 8 28.62 -10.50 -28.28
N ILE A 9 29.19 -9.39 -28.72
CA ILE A 9 30.03 -9.29 -29.91
C ILE A 9 31.48 -9.13 -29.45
N ASP A 10 32.33 -10.07 -29.86
CA ASP A 10 33.77 -10.02 -29.58
C ASP A 10 34.49 -9.00 -30.47
N GLY A 11 35.39 -8.24 -29.87
CA GLY A 11 36.30 -7.30 -30.50
C GLY A 11 37.78 -7.65 -30.27
N ILE A 12 38.68 -6.74 -30.62
CA ILE A 12 40.12 -6.94 -30.36
C ILE A 12 40.39 -6.63 -28.88
N ASN A 13 40.65 -7.66 -28.09
CA ASN A 13 40.88 -7.60 -26.63
C ASN A 13 39.73 -7.02 -25.80
N SER A 14 38.51 -6.96 -26.36
CA SER A 14 37.30 -6.54 -25.66
C SER A 14 36.10 -7.30 -26.21
N PHE A 15 34.97 -7.25 -25.50
CA PHE A 15 33.67 -7.69 -26.01
C PHE A 15 32.65 -6.63 -25.60
N ILE A 16 31.54 -6.51 -26.34
CA ILE A 16 30.42 -5.63 -25.98
C ILE A 16 29.15 -6.47 -26.01
N CYS A 17 28.43 -6.49 -24.89
CA CYS A 17 27.15 -7.17 -24.79
C CYS A 17 25.99 -6.20 -25.02
N ASN A 18 25.07 -6.58 -25.90
CA ASN A 18 23.78 -5.93 -26.07
C ASN A 18 22.76 -6.65 -25.17
N CYS A 19 22.32 -5.97 -24.12
CA CYS A 19 21.38 -6.52 -23.15
C CYS A 19 19.94 -6.43 -23.65
N SER A 20 19.10 -7.38 -23.25
CA SER A 20 17.66 -7.29 -23.44
C SER A 20 17.03 -6.21 -22.54
N ASP A 21 15.78 -5.84 -22.82
CA ASP A 21 15.09 -4.69 -22.20
C ASP A 21 15.11 -4.63 -20.66
N GLN A 22 15.26 -5.79 -20.00
CA GLN A 22 15.22 -5.93 -18.55
C GLN A 22 16.60 -6.00 -17.88
N TRP A 23 17.68 -5.89 -18.64
CA TRP A 23 19.04 -6.09 -18.14
C TRP A 23 19.98 -4.94 -18.50
N VAL A 24 20.96 -4.72 -17.63
CA VAL A 24 21.99 -3.68 -17.72
C VAL A 24 23.31 -4.21 -17.15
N GLY A 25 24.39 -3.45 -17.33
CA GLY A 25 25.74 -3.83 -16.92
C GLY A 25 26.61 -4.25 -18.11
N GLU A 26 27.93 -4.31 -17.89
CA GLU A 26 28.91 -4.65 -18.94
C GLU A 26 28.71 -6.07 -19.48
N HIS A 27 28.25 -6.97 -18.63
CA HIS A 27 27.97 -8.37 -18.94
C HIS A 27 26.47 -8.71 -18.84
N CYS A 28 25.59 -7.70 -18.87
CA CYS A 28 24.15 -7.86 -18.69
C CYS A 28 23.79 -8.65 -17.41
N GLU A 29 24.52 -8.37 -16.32
CA GLU A 29 24.43 -9.10 -15.05
C GLU A 29 23.47 -8.48 -14.04
N MET A 30 22.92 -7.30 -14.32
CA MET A 30 22.04 -6.58 -13.41
C MET A 30 20.65 -6.39 -14.01
N ASN A 31 19.62 -6.62 -13.21
CA ASN A 31 18.25 -6.33 -13.62
C ASN A 31 18.02 -4.81 -13.60
N LYS A 32 17.43 -4.27 -14.66
CA LYS A 32 17.16 -2.84 -14.83
C LYS A 32 16.25 -2.25 -13.74
N ILE A 33 15.31 -3.03 -13.19
CA ILE A 33 14.46 -2.60 -12.07
C ILE A 33 15.32 -2.37 -10.82
N ILE A 34 16.32 -3.23 -10.56
CA ILE A 34 17.22 -3.07 -9.41
C ILE A 34 18.02 -1.78 -9.54
N GLU A 35 18.60 -1.52 -10.71
CA GLU A 35 19.34 -0.28 -11.00
C GLU A 35 18.45 0.95 -10.74
N GLN A 36 17.24 0.95 -11.32
CA GLN A 36 16.29 2.06 -11.18
C GLN A 36 15.88 2.30 -9.71
N VAL A 37 15.62 1.23 -8.96
CA VAL A 37 15.27 1.32 -7.54
C VAL A 37 16.41 1.92 -6.72
N LEU A 38 17.64 1.49 -6.96
CA LEU A 38 18.81 2.01 -6.24
C LEU A 38 19.06 3.48 -6.57
N LEU A 39 18.97 3.87 -7.83
CA LEU A 39 19.08 5.27 -8.24
C LEU A 39 17.98 6.15 -7.63
N ASN A 40 16.74 5.67 -7.60
CA ASN A 40 15.63 6.43 -7.04
C ASN A 40 15.74 6.61 -5.52
N ILE A 41 16.27 5.63 -4.79
CA ILE A 41 16.36 5.64 -3.32
C ILE A 41 17.64 6.33 -2.84
N PHE A 42 18.78 6.03 -3.45
CA PHE A 42 20.09 6.45 -2.97
C PHE A 42 20.75 7.51 -3.86
N GLY A 43 20.23 7.76 -5.07
CA GLY A 43 20.88 8.62 -6.07
C GLY A 43 22.08 7.94 -6.75
N GLU A 44 22.41 6.71 -6.38
CA GLU A 44 23.54 5.93 -6.87
C GLU A 44 23.26 4.42 -6.82
N VAL A 45 24.00 3.64 -7.61
CA VAL A 45 23.89 2.18 -7.62
C VAL A 45 24.77 1.60 -6.51
N ARG A 46 24.16 1.37 -5.35
CA ARG A 46 24.75 0.69 -4.19
C ARG A 46 24.87 -0.83 -4.44
N LEU A 47 26.03 -1.30 -4.90
CA LEU A 47 26.26 -2.71 -5.24
C LEU A 47 26.07 -3.69 -4.06
N ASP A 48 26.27 -3.23 -2.83
CA ASP A 48 26.04 -3.99 -1.60
C ASP A 48 24.55 -4.36 -1.40
N MET A 49 23.63 -3.58 -1.97
CA MET A 49 22.19 -3.81 -1.87
C MET A 49 21.64 -4.72 -2.98
N VAL A 50 22.41 -4.94 -4.05
CA VAL A 50 21.97 -5.74 -5.20
C VAL A 50 21.59 -7.17 -4.83
N PRO A 51 22.37 -7.94 -4.03
CA PRO A 51 22.00 -9.31 -3.67
C PRO A 51 20.65 -9.40 -2.93
N LEU A 52 20.39 -8.46 -2.02
CA LEU A 52 19.12 -8.37 -1.31
C LEU A 52 17.96 -8.10 -2.27
N LEU A 53 18.12 -7.13 -3.18
CA LEU A 53 17.09 -6.80 -4.16
C LEU A 53 16.84 -7.95 -5.16
N GLU A 54 17.89 -8.67 -5.57
CA GLU A 54 17.73 -9.90 -6.37
C GLU A 54 16.96 -10.99 -5.63
N GLU A 55 17.21 -11.16 -4.32
CA GLU A 55 16.49 -12.13 -3.49
C GLU A 55 15.02 -11.76 -3.33
N LEU A 56 14.73 -10.47 -3.08
CA LEU A 56 13.36 -9.97 -2.99
C LEU A 56 12.58 -10.14 -4.31
N LEU A 57 13.22 -9.92 -5.46
CA LEU A 57 12.59 -10.14 -6.77
C LEU A 57 12.35 -11.63 -7.05
N LYS A 58 13.25 -12.52 -6.63
CA LYS A 58 13.10 -13.97 -6.82
C LYS A 58 12.03 -14.58 -5.94
N ASN A 59 11.83 -14.03 -4.74
CA ASN A 59 10.91 -14.57 -3.77
C ASN A 59 9.91 -13.51 -3.27
N PRO A 60 8.85 -13.24 -4.05
CA PRO A 60 7.85 -12.22 -3.71
C PRO A 60 7.14 -12.46 -2.38
N THR A 61 7.11 -13.69 -1.86
CA THR A 61 6.47 -13.97 -0.57
C THR A 61 7.26 -13.39 0.60
N LEU A 62 8.60 -13.24 0.47
CA LEU A 62 9.41 -12.54 1.49
C LEU A 62 8.97 -11.07 1.61
N ILE A 63 8.65 -10.42 0.50
CA ILE A 63 8.20 -9.02 0.50
C ILE A 63 6.86 -8.90 1.24
N LYS A 64 5.90 -9.81 0.97
CA LYS A 64 4.57 -9.78 1.58
C LYS A 64 4.62 -9.71 3.11
N ASP A 65 5.47 -10.54 3.72
CA ASP A 65 5.59 -10.62 5.18
C ASP A 65 6.45 -9.48 5.75
N MET A 66 7.48 -9.03 5.02
CA MET A 66 8.39 -7.99 5.47
C MET A 66 7.80 -6.58 5.40
N VAL A 67 6.95 -6.28 4.42
CA VAL A 67 6.39 -4.92 4.24
C VAL A 67 5.62 -4.46 5.48
N SER A 68 4.74 -5.31 6.01
CA SER A 68 3.98 -5.01 7.23
C SER A 68 4.89 -4.76 8.44
N PHE A 69 5.96 -5.55 8.57
CA PHE A 69 6.95 -5.38 9.63
C PHE A 69 7.71 -4.05 9.50
N ILE A 70 8.20 -3.72 8.31
CA ILE A 70 8.93 -2.48 8.03
C ILE A 70 8.05 -1.24 8.30
N ILE A 71 6.79 -1.26 7.86
CA ILE A 71 5.84 -0.18 8.12
C ILE A 71 5.56 -0.09 9.63
N GLY A 72 5.40 -1.23 10.31
CA GLY A 72 5.20 -1.30 11.76
C GLY A 72 6.35 -0.75 12.61
N LEU A 73 7.57 -0.71 12.09
CA LEU A 73 8.72 -0.08 12.76
C LEU A 73 8.70 1.46 12.70
N ARG A 74 7.82 2.07 11.89
CA ARG A 74 7.70 3.53 11.78
C ARG A 74 6.84 4.13 12.89
N GLY A 75 7.07 5.41 13.18
CA GLY A 75 6.24 6.18 14.10
C GLY A 75 4.78 6.26 13.65
N TYR A 76 3.87 6.52 14.58
CA TYR A 76 2.43 6.63 14.28
C TYR A 76 2.14 7.64 13.15
N PHE A 77 2.70 8.86 13.25
CA PHE A 77 2.47 9.93 12.27
C PHE A 77 3.14 9.65 10.92
N ASP A 78 4.24 8.90 10.89
CA ASP A 78 4.94 8.54 9.66
C ASP A 78 4.19 7.46 8.85
N ARG A 79 3.28 6.71 9.50
CA ARG A 79 2.46 5.68 8.84
C ARG A 79 1.25 6.26 8.11
N LEU A 80 0.70 7.38 8.59
CA LEU A 80 -0.55 7.97 8.07
C LEU A 80 -0.53 8.21 6.55
N PRO A 81 0.57 8.72 5.94
CA PRO A 81 0.60 8.99 4.50
C PRO A 81 0.68 7.74 3.61
N PHE A 82 0.99 6.56 4.17
CA PHE A 82 1.12 5.31 3.43
C PHE A 82 -0.19 4.52 3.31
N SER A 83 -1.31 5.11 3.73
CA SER A 83 -2.62 4.46 3.72
C SER A 83 -3.68 5.44 3.23
N TRP A 84 -4.85 4.91 2.84
CA TRP A 84 -5.98 5.72 2.38
C TRP A 84 -6.51 6.66 3.45
N ASN A 85 -6.83 7.89 3.06
CA ASN A 85 -7.56 8.84 3.87
C ASN A 85 -9.08 8.69 3.69
N TYR A 86 -9.84 9.44 4.49
CA TYR A 86 -11.30 9.39 4.44
C TYR A 86 -11.82 9.70 3.03
N ASP A 87 -11.29 10.76 2.41
CA ASP A 87 -11.76 11.23 1.11
C ASP A 87 -11.26 10.32 -0.04
N ASP A 88 -10.30 9.43 0.25
CA ASP A 88 -9.87 8.40 -0.69
C ASP A 88 -10.90 7.25 -0.74
N MET A 89 -11.47 6.88 0.41
CA MET A 89 -12.30 5.68 0.59
C MET A 89 -13.81 5.94 0.60
N PHE A 90 -14.29 7.09 1.08
CA PHE A 90 -15.72 7.37 1.24
C PHE A 90 -16.22 8.36 0.18
N ASP A 91 -17.16 7.90 -0.65
CA ASP A 91 -17.95 8.77 -1.54
C ASP A 91 -19.13 9.41 -0.79
N LEU A 92 -19.71 8.67 0.17
CA LEU A 92 -20.85 9.11 0.97
C LEU A 92 -20.89 8.31 2.27
N VAL A 93 -21.17 8.98 3.40
CA VAL A 93 -21.59 8.31 4.63
C VAL A 93 -22.84 9.01 5.17
N ALA A 94 -23.90 8.25 5.39
CA ALA A 94 -25.19 8.75 5.84
C ALA A 94 -25.78 7.88 6.94
N TYR A 95 -26.56 8.50 7.81
CA TYR A 95 -27.37 7.85 8.84
C TYR A 95 -28.80 8.39 8.73
N GLU A 96 -29.80 7.52 8.68
CA GLU A 96 -31.22 7.90 8.49
C GLU A 96 -31.41 8.84 7.28
N ASP A 97 -30.83 8.47 6.13
CA ASP A 97 -30.80 9.26 4.87
C ASP A 97 -30.18 10.67 4.96
N LYS A 98 -29.56 11.03 6.09
CA LYS A 98 -28.83 12.29 6.26
C LYS A 98 -27.33 12.05 6.23
N GLU A 99 -26.63 12.79 5.39
CA GLU A 99 -25.16 12.77 5.36
C GLU A 99 -24.59 13.21 6.72
N ILE A 100 -23.63 12.46 7.22
CA ILE A 100 -23.01 12.75 8.52
C ILE A 100 -21.95 13.84 8.34
N ILE A 101 -21.76 14.64 9.38
CA ILE A 101 -20.64 15.59 9.42
C ILE A 101 -19.39 14.80 9.84
N LYS A 102 -18.44 14.62 8.92
CA LYS A 102 -17.22 13.82 9.10
C LYS A 102 -16.49 14.15 10.40
N GLU A 103 -16.20 15.44 10.64
CA GLU A 103 -15.45 15.95 11.79
C GLU A 103 -16.18 15.72 13.11
N GLU A 104 -17.52 15.64 13.05
CA GLU A 104 -18.32 15.41 14.23
C GLU A 104 -18.53 13.94 14.55
N TYR A 105 -18.55 13.04 13.56
CA TYR A 105 -19.04 11.66 13.76
C TYR A 105 -18.07 10.55 13.34
N THR A 106 -16.92 10.90 12.78
CA THR A 106 -15.89 9.95 12.35
C THR A 106 -14.59 10.21 13.09
N SER A 107 -13.98 9.16 13.63
CA SER A 107 -12.61 9.18 14.12
C SER A 107 -11.73 8.32 13.22
N MET A 108 -10.52 8.78 12.96
CA MET A 108 -9.50 8.06 12.20
C MET A 108 -8.38 7.63 13.14
N TRP A 109 -7.89 6.41 12.97
CA TRP A 109 -6.73 5.88 13.69
C TRP A 109 -5.96 4.92 12.79
N ASN A 110 -4.67 4.71 13.05
CA ASN A 110 -3.83 3.85 12.21
C ASN A 110 -3.43 2.55 12.91
N ASP A 111 -3.85 1.43 12.34
CA ASP A 111 -3.41 0.09 12.67
C ASP A 111 -2.10 -0.27 11.94
N VAL A 112 -1.20 -1.03 12.57
CA VAL A 112 0.08 -1.40 11.96
C VAL A 112 -0.07 -2.37 10.78
N VAL A 113 -1.17 -3.12 10.73
CA VAL A 113 -1.44 -4.10 9.67
C VAL A 113 -2.49 -3.58 8.69
N LEU A 114 -3.57 -2.98 9.19
CA LEU A 114 -4.72 -2.57 8.37
C LEU A 114 -4.60 -1.14 7.82
N GLY A 115 -3.62 -0.37 8.25
CA GLY A 115 -3.47 1.02 7.87
C GLY A 115 -4.48 1.93 8.57
N ASN A 116 -4.96 2.94 7.88
CA ASN A 116 -5.92 3.91 8.40
C ASN A 116 -7.31 3.30 8.50
N CYS A 117 -7.80 3.16 9.73
CA CYS A 117 -9.12 2.72 10.09
C CYS A 117 -10.02 3.91 10.45
N PHE A 118 -11.31 3.77 10.19
CA PHE A 118 -12.32 4.79 10.46
C PHE A 118 -13.41 4.22 11.35
N THR A 119 -13.65 4.86 12.49
CA THR A 119 -14.72 4.47 13.40
C THR A 119 -15.80 5.54 13.39
N LEU A 120 -17.04 5.09 13.18
CA LEU A 120 -18.22 5.93 13.16
C LEU A 120 -18.92 5.87 14.51
N ASN A 121 -19.48 7.00 14.96
CA ASN A 121 -20.27 7.08 16.20
C ASN A 121 -19.49 6.69 17.49
N HIS A 122 -18.16 6.73 17.44
CA HIS A 122 -17.29 6.47 18.60
C HIS A 122 -16.35 7.67 18.83
N LEU A 123 -16.95 8.73 19.37
CA LEU A 123 -16.27 9.99 19.62
C LEU A 123 -15.79 10.02 21.07
N PHE A 124 -14.48 9.91 21.26
CA PHE A 124 -13.85 10.12 22.56
C PHE A 124 -14.14 11.53 23.13
N PHE A 125 -14.29 12.53 22.24
CA PHE A 125 -14.39 13.94 22.62
C PHE A 125 -15.81 14.50 22.65
N VAL A 126 -16.83 13.75 22.19
CA VAL A 126 -18.24 14.18 22.23
C VAL A 126 -19.12 13.02 22.71
N PRO A 127 -19.07 12.67 24.00
CA PRO A 127 -19.76 11.49 24.54
C PRO A 127 -21.29 11.55 24.40
N ASN A 128 -21.87 12.76 24.29
CA ASN A 128 -23.32 12.99 24.26
C ASN A 128 -23.93 13.09 22.85
N LYS A 129 -23.13 12.99 21.78
CA LYS A 129 -23.65 12.84 20.42
C LYS A 129 -23.57 11.37 20.03
N THR A 130 -24.69 10.67 20.18
CA THR A 130 -24.87 9.31 19.67
C THR A 130 -25.99 9.30 18.65
N PHE A 131 -25.79 8.50 17.60
CA PHE A 131 -26.91 8.10 16.76
C PHE A 131 -27.77 7.11 17.52
N ASP A 132 -28.94 7.56 17.97
CA ASP A 132 -29.97 6.69 18.52
C ASP A 132 -30.86 6.24 17.38
N TYR A 133 -30.96 4.93 17.22
CA TYR A 133 -31.78 4.30 16.20
C TYR A 133 -33.26 4.41 16.56
N ARG A 134 -34.05 5.04 15.69
CA ARG A 134 -35.47 5.36 16.00
C ARG A 134 -36.45 4.43 15.32
N ASP A 135 -36.16 3.97 14.11
CA ASP A 135 -37.09 3.19 13.29
C ASP A 135 -36.40 2.07 12.50
N ILE A 136 -37.13 0.99 12.23
CA ILE A 136 -36.62 -0.17 11.48
C ILE A 136 -36.76 0.05 9.98
N GLY A 137 -35.65 0.03 9.24
CA GLY A 137 -35.67 0.07 7.77
C GLY A 137 -34.29 0.17 7.14
N ARG A 138 -34.16 -0.27 5.88
CA ARG A 138 -32.89 -0.21 5.14
C ARG A 138 -32.32 1.21 4.97
N ASN A 139 -33.20 2.21 4.98
CA ASN A 139 -32.83 3.61 4.87
C ASN A 139 -32.58 4.29 6.23
N GLN A 140 -32.96 3.63 7.32
CA GLN A 140 -32.88 4.18 8.69
C GLN A 140 -31.59 3.78 9.41
N GLY A 141 -30.72 3.01 8.76
CA GLY A 141 -29.43 2.58 9.30
C GLY A 141 -28.26 3.42 8.79
N LEU A 142 -27.05 3.01 9.20
CA LEU A 142 -25.82 3.52 8.62
C LEU A 142 -25.68 3.04 7.17
N ARG A 143 -25.40 3.97 6.27
CA ARG A 143 -25.14 3.72 4.85
C ARG A 143 -23.81 4.37 4.47
N ALA A 144 -22.94 3.60 3.82
CA ALA A 144 -21.71 4.12 3.26
C ALA A 144 -21.58 3.70 1.80
N LYS A 145 -21.23 4.64 0.93
CA LYS A 145 -20.76 4.38 -0.43
C LYS A 145 -19.25 4.50 -0.43
N LEU A 146 -18.59 3.42 -0.81
CA LEU A 146 -17.14 3.26 -0.68
C LEU A 146 -16.51 3.19 -2.06
N ARG A 147 -15.33 3.76 -2.19
CA ARG A 147 -14.47 3.68 -3.37
C ARG A 147 -13.35 2.69 -3.11
N ILE A 148 -13.28 1.65 -3.94
CA ILE A 148 -12.27 0.59 -3.86
C ILE A 148 -11.32 0.75 -5.05
N SER A 149 -10.13 1.30 -4.78
CA SER A 149 -9.08 1.53 -5.79
C SER A 149 -8.21 0.29 -5.97
N TYR A 150 -8.78 -0.80 -6.50
CA TYR A 150 -8.10 -2.11 -6.62
C TYR A 150 -6.77 -2.07 -7.40
N GLU A 151 -6.59 -1.08 -8.28
CA GLU A 151 -5.36 -0.88 -9.07
C GLU A 151 -4.17 -0.41 -8.24
N GLU A 152 -4.42 0.16 -7.06
CA GLU A 152 -3.39 0.63 -6.12
C GLU A 152 -3.08 -0.41 -5.03
N TYR A 153 -3.71 -1.60 -5.10
CA TYR A 153 -3.51 -2.64 -4.09
C TYR A 153 -2.12 -3.25 -4.25
N MET A 154 -1.57 -3.72 -3.13
CA MET A 154 -0.34 -4.50 -3.16
C MET A 154 -0.53 -5.73 -4.07
N PRO A 155 0.42 -6.03 -4.99
CA PRO A 155 0.24 -7.06 -6.02
C PRO A 155 -0.07 -8.48 -5.50
N TRP A 156 0.25 -8.74 -4.24
CA TRP A 156 0.03 -10.03 -3.56
C TRP A 156 -1.29 -10.09 -2.76
N THR A 157 -2.18 -9.11 -2.95
CA THR A 157 -3.50 -9.08 -2.32
C THR A 157 -4.50 -9.88 -3.15
N ASP A 158 -4.98 -10.99 -2.59
CA ASP A 158 -5.84 -11.93 -3.32
C ASP A 158 -7.31 -11.48 -3.43
N THR A 159 -7.77 -10.58 -2.56
CA THR A 159 -9.17 -10.17 -2.50
C THR A 159 -9.29 -8.68 -2.26
N ALA A 160 -9.98 -8.00 -3.17
CA ALA A 160 -10.42 -6.62 -2.96
C ALA A 160 -11.67 -6.62 -2.09
N GLY A 161 -11.62 -5.94 -0.95
CA GLY A 161 -12.72 -5.88 0.00
C GLY A 161 -12.49 -4.87 1.09
N ILE A 162 -13.49 -4.75 1.97
CA ILE A 162 -13.48 -3.86 3.13
C ILE A 162 -13.93 -4.67 4.34
N SER A 163 -13.17 -4.55 5.43
CA SER A 163 -13.51 -5.17 6.71
C SER A 163 -14.31 -4.18 7.55
N VAL A 164 -15.47 -4.60 8.04
CA VAL A 164 -16.33 -3.79 8.91
C VAL A 164 -16.52 -4.53 10.23
N TYR A 165 -16.27 -3.81 11.34
CA TYR A 165 -16.39 -4.34 12.69
C TYR A 165 -17.44 -3.53 13.45
N VAL A 166 -18.37 -4.23 14.10
CA VAL A 166 -19.34 -3.62 15.01
C VAL A 166 -18.91 -3.96 16.43
N HIS A 167 -18.62 -2.93 17.22
CA HIS A 167 -18.23 -3.07 18.61
C HIS A 167 -19.01 -2.10 19.48
N ASN A 168 -18.98 -2.32 20.80
CA ASN A 168 -19.57 -1.40 21.76
C ASN A 168 -18.76 -0.10 21.85
N LYS A 169 -19.41 0.96 22.31
CA LYS A 169 -18.73 2.20 22.71
C LYS A 169 -17.80 1.96 23.90
#